data_AF-A0A3M1HQR0-F1
#
_entry.id   AF-A0A3M1HQR0-F1
#
_cell.length_a   1.000
_cell.length_b   1.000
_cell.length_c   1.000
_cell.angle_alpha   90.00
_cell.angle_beta   90.00
_cell.angle_gamma   90.00
#
_symmetry.space_group_name_H-M   'P 1'
#
loop_
_entity.id
_entity.type
_entity.pdbx_description
1 polymer ?
#
loop_
_entity_poly.entity_id
_entity_poly.type
_entity_poly.pdbx_seq_one_letter_code
_entity_poly.pdbx_strand_id
1 'polypeptide(L)'
;FVLNLDAAGGMKQKGVVVHKFPLWEKRIQEWLEEMELDYPVGQKMNAYSDHFPFTLRGIPTAEMADPLGSGGRGVTHSPYDTLDKVSSLSLKEAAGLASLLIYRLAQSPKDLFSKRSAEEMQQILDTDPDLEGFRIQRQLDKEMDSL
;
A
#
# COMPACT_ATOMS: atom_id res chain seq x y z
N PHE A 1 -11.52 -0.25 -4.68
CA PHE A 1 -10.32 0.19 -3.93
C PHE A 1 -10.01 -0.86 -2.89
N VAL A 2 -8.74 -1.19 -2.66
CA VAL A 2 -8.31 -2.05 -1.55
C VAL A 2 -7.36 -1.25 -0.69
N LEU A 3 -7.72 -1.02 0.57
CA LEU A 3 -6.84 -0.44 1.58
C LEU A 3 -6.28 -1.57 2.44
N ASN A 4 -4.98 -1.84 2.31
CA ASN A 4 -4.28 -2.83 3.11
C ASN A 4 -3.83 -2.26 4.45
N LEU A 5 -3.98 -3.03 5.52
CA LEU A 5 -3.66 -2.62 6.90
C LEU A 5 -2.58 -3.51 7.56
N ASP A 6 -1.83 -4.26 6.77
CA ASP A 6 -0.71 -5.06 7.29
C ASP A 6 0.27 -4.17 8.06
N ALA A 7 0.68 -4.63 9.24
CA ALA A 7 1.61 -3.93 10.12
C ALA A 7 1.21 -2.48 10.52
N ALA A 8 -0.02 -2.04 10.26
CA ALA A 8 -0.47 -0.66 10.49
C ALA A 8 -0.23 -0.16 11.92
N GLY A 9 -0.34 -1.04 12.92
CA GLY A 9 -0.11 -0.73 14.34
C GLY A 9 1.36 -0.71 14.79
N GLY A 10 2.31 -1.19 13.98
CA GLY A 10 3.73 -1.29 14.37
C GLY A 10 4.60 -0.10 13.98
N MET A 11 4.10 0.78 13.12
CA MET A 11 4.89 1.88 12.56
C MET A 11 4.92 3.12 13.45
N LYS A 12 6.03 3.85 13.47
CA LYS A 12 6.13 5.10 14.23
C LYS A 12 5.39 6.27 13.56
N GLN A 13 5.51 6.41 12.24
CA GLN A 13 4.77 7.40 11.45
C GLN A 13 3.67 6.67 10.67
N LYS A 14 2.46 7.23 10.65
CA LYS A 14 1.38 6.77 9.77
C LYS A 14 1.39 7.55 8.48
N GLY A 15 0.91 6.92 7.44
CA GLY A 15 0.75 7.52 6.13
C GLY A 15 0.04 6.55 5.22
N VAL A 16 -0.03 6.91 3.95
CA VAL A 16 -0.63 6.08 2.91
C VAL A 16 0.32 5.94 1.75
N VAL A 17 0.64 4.70 1.39
CA VAL A 17 1.36 4.39 0.16
C VAL A 17 0.36 3.91 -0.86
N VAL A 18 0.23 4.64 -1.96
CA VAL A 18 -0.62 4.29 -3.09
C VAL A 18 0.20 3.51 -4.11
N HIS A 19 -0.37 2.48 -4.71
CA HIS A 19 0.35 1.63 -5.66
C HIS A 19 0.19 2.15 -7.08
N LYS A 20 1.04 3.12 -7.46
CA LYS A 20 1.11 3.75 -8.80
C LYS A 20 -0.27 4.16 -9.34
N PHE A 21 -0.96 4.98 -8.56
CA PHE A 21 -2.21 5.64 -8.94
C PHE A 21 -2.13 7.13 -8.53
N PRO A 22 -1.58 8.02 -9.39
CA PRO A 22 -1.38 9.43 -9.06
C PRO A 22 -2.68 10.17 -8.68
N LEU A 23 -3.79 9.81 -9.33
CA LEU A 23 -5.12 10.35 -9.01
C LEU A 23 -5.52 10.07 -7.56
N TRP A 24 -5.24 8.87 -7.05
CA TRP A 24 -5.61 8.47 -5.69
C TRP A 24 -4.69 9.08 -4.63
N GLU A 25 -3.39 9.22 -4.91
CA GLU A 25 -2.49 9.98 -4.04
C GLU A 25 -2.98 11.41 -3.87
N LYS A 26 -3.24 12.10 -4.99
CA LYS A 26 -3.76 13.48 -4.96
C LYS A 26 -5.06 13.56 -4.17
N ARG A 27 -6.01 12.66 -4.42
CA ARG A 27 -7.30 12.65 -3.72
C ARG A 27 -7.14 12.45 -2.21
N ILE A 28 -6.26 11.55 -1.80
CA ILE A 28 -6.01 11.28 -0.38
C ILE A 28 -5.33 12.49 0.27
N GLN A 29 -4.38 13.14 -0.42
CA GLN A 29 -3.76 14.40 0.04
C GLN A 29 -4.82 15.49 0.25
N GLU A 30 -5.71 15.71 -0.72
CA GLU A 30 -6.82 16.67 -0.60
C GLU A 30 -7.70 16.38 0.62
N TRP A 31 -8.04 15.11 0.88
CA TRP A 31 -8.84 14.73 2.05
C TRP A 31 -8.13 14.97 3.37
N LEU A 32 -6.82 14.71 3.43
CA LEU A 32 -6.01 14.96 4.61
C LEU A 32 -5.93 16.45 4.91
N GLU A 33 -5.73 17.28 3.89
CA GLU A 33 -5.78 18.75 3.99
C GLU A 33 -7.13 19.24 4.50
N GLU A 34 -8.25 18.76 3.93
CA GLU A 34 -9.62 19.11 4.38
C GLU A 34 -9.90 18.73 5.84
N MET A 35 -9.25 17.68 6.34
CA MET A 35 -9.42 17.18 7.71
C MET A 35 -8.37 17.73 8.68
N GLU A 36 -7.49 18.63 8.23
CA GLU A 36 -6.36 19.17 9.00
C GLU A 36 -5.45 18.06 9.58
N LEU A 37 -5.22 17.00 8.79
CA LEU A 37 -4.38 15.86 9.17
C LEU A 37 -3.03 15.90 8.47
N ASP A 38 -1.96 15.88 9.26
CA ASP A 38 -0.58 15.86 8.77
C ASP A 38 -0.04 14.42 8.66
N TYR A 39 -0.52 13.69 7.66
CA TYR A 39 -0.02 12.35 7.31
C TYR A 39 0.61 12.34 5.91
N PRO A 40 1.82 11.79 5.73
CA PRO A 40 2.42 11.65 4.42
C PRO A 40 1.62 10.70 3.52
N VAL A 41 1.61 11.02 2.23
CA VAL A 41 1.12 10.15 1.16
C VAL A 41 2.22 10.02 0.13
N GLY A 42 2.44 8.81 -0.39
CA GLY A 42 3.43 8.58 -1.43
C GLY A 42 3.08 7.41 -2.34
N GLN A 43 4.01 7.06 -3.23
CA GLN A 43 3.82 6.04 -4.26
C GLN A 43 4.91 4.99 -4.22
N LYS A 44 4.52 3.73 -4.12
CA LYS A 44 5.44 2.58 -4.20
C LYS A 44 4.69 1.36 -4.69
N MET A 45 5.35 0.40 -5.33
CA MET A 45 4.77 -0.93 -5.51
C MET A 45 5.20 -1.89 -4.39
N ASN A 46 4.30 -2.81 -4.04
CA ASN A 46 4.59 -3.91 -3.13
C ASN A 46 4.02 -5.21 -3.72
N ALA A 47 4.91 -6.10 -4.17
CA ALA A 47 4.52 -7.38 -4.76
C ALA A 47 4.21 -8.47 -3.72
N TYR A 48 4.52 -8.20 -2.44
CA TYR A 48 4.54 -9.20 -1.38
C TYR A 48 3.56 -8.84 -0.26
N SER A 49 2.30 -8.62 -0.63
CA SER A 49 1.18 -8.37 0.27
C SER A 49 -0.15 -8.76 -0.41
N ASP A 50 -1.18 -9.01 0.40
CA ASP A 50 -2.49 -9.54 -0.03
C ASP A 50 -3.26 -8.63 -1.00
N HIS A 51 -2.90 -7.35 -1.06
CA HIS A 51 -3.49 -6.43 -2.03
C HIS A 51 -2.95 -6.61 -3.46
N PHE A 52 -1.78 -7.23 -3.63
CA PHE A 52 -1.09 -7.30 -4.92
C PHE A 52 -1.90 -8.00 -6.04
N PRO A 53 -2.62 -9.11 -5.79
CA PRO A 53 -3.52 -9.71 -6.79
C PRO A 53 -4.64 -8.78 -7.28
N PHE A 54 -5.03 -7.77 -6.50
CA PHE A 54 -5.98 -6.73 -6.93
C PHE A 54 -5.30 -5.67 -7.78
N THR A 55 -4.08 -5.29 -7.39
CA THR A 55 -3.22 -4.40 -8.19
C THR A 55 -3.00 -4.97 -9.59
N LEU A 56 -2.68 -6.27 -9.72
CA LEU A 56 -2.53 -6.97 -11.00
C LEU A 56 -3.79 -6.93 -11.88
N ARG A 57 -4.97 -6.79 -11.29
CA ARG A 57 -6.26 -6.65 -12.00
C ARG A 57 -6.63 -5.18 -12.28
N GLY A 58 -5.68 -4.27 -12.12
CA GLY A 58 -5.85 -2.83 -12.31
C GLY A 58 -6.71 -2.16 -11.24
N ILE A 59 -7.07 -2.84 -10.15
CA ILE A 59 -7.91 -2.24 -9.10
C ILE A 59 -7.06 -1.24 -8.30
N PRO A 60 -7.58 -0.04 -7.99
CA PRO A 60 -6.89 0.89 -7.09
C PRO A 60 -6.59 0.27 -5.74
N THR A 61 -5.33 0.32 -5.33
CA THR A 61 -4.87 -0.22 -4.05
C THR A 61 -3.97 0.79 -3.34
N ALA A 62 -4.02 0.76 -2.02
CA ALA A 62 -3.09 1.48 -1.15
C ALA A 62 -2.83 0.64 0.10
N GLU A 63 -1.75 0.94 0.81
CA GLU A 63 -1.44 0.37 2.12
C GLU A 63 -1.22 1.49 3.13
N MET A 64 -1.59 1.24 4.39
CA MET A 64 -1.14 2.08 5.48
C MET A 64 0.32 1.77 5.76
N ALA A 65 1.19 2.71 5.42
CA ALA A 65 2.63 2.57 5.52
C ALA A 65 3.26 3.95 5.82
N ASP A 66 4.55 3.96 6.15
CA ASP A 66 5.34 5.18 6.18
C ASP A 66 5.95 5.43 4.79
N PRO A 67 5.47 6.41 3.99
CA PRO A 67 5.98 6.69 2.65
C PRO A 67 7.36 7.33 2.65
N LEU A 68 7.75 7.95 3.78
CA LEU A 68 9.04 8.62 3.95
C LEU A 68 10.06 7.72 4.66
N GLY A 69 9.58 6.64 5.27
CA GLY A 69 10.38 5.70 6.02
C GLY A 69 11.33 4.88 5.13
N SER A 70 12.61 4.94 5.45
CA SER A 70 13.63 4.01 4.92
C SER A 70 13.80 2.77 5.80
N GLY A 71 12.89 2.53 6.75
CA GLY A 71 13.00 1.49 7.76
C GLY A 71 12.84 0.09 7.18
N GLY A 72 13.71 -0.84 7.58
CA GLY A 72 13.54 -2.27 7.26
C GLY A 72 12.31 -2.89 7.95
N ARG A 73 12.06 -4.18 7.73
CA ARG A 73 10.91 -4.95 8.28
C ARG A 73 10.82 -5.02 9.82
N GLY A 74 11.67 -4.29 10.54
CA GLY A 74 11.80 -4.34 12.00
C GLY A 74 12.13 -5.75 12.46
N VAL A 75 11.43 -6.20 13.51
CA VAL A 75 11.57 -7.54 14.10
C VAL A 75 10.53 -8.54 13.58
N THR A 76 9.85 -8.23 12.48
CA THR A 76 8.84 -9.12 11.87
C THR A 76 9.46 -10.46 11.47
N HIS A 77 8.71 -11.56 11.61
CA HIS A 77 9.21 -12.94 11.39
C HIS A 77 10.40 -13.33 12.28
N SER A 78 10.49 -12.75 13.47
CA SER A 78 11.45 -13.16 14.51
C SER A 78 10.72 -13.47 15.81
N PRO A 79 11.36 -14.16 16.78
CA PRO A 79 10.80 -14.33 18.12
C PRO A 79 10.50 -13.02 18.87
N TYR A 80 11.07 -11.89 18.41
CA TYR A 80 10.82 -10.56 18.95
C TYR A 80 9.58 -9.88 18.33
N ASP A 81 8.84 -10.58 17.46
CA ASP A 81 7.52 -10.17 16.97
C ASP A 81 6.44 -10.34 18.06
N THR A 82 6.56 -9.58 19.13
CA THR A 82 5.67 -9.62 20.30
C THR A 82 4.82 -8.35 20.39
N LEU A 83 3.82 -8.35 21.29
CA LEU A 83 2.97 -7.18 21.55
C LEU A 83 3.76 -5.94 21.96
N ASP A 84 4.94 -6.11 22.56
CA ASP A 84 5.81 -5.03 23.03
C ASP A 84 6.25 -4.09 21.91
N LYS A 85 6.26 -4.55 20.64
CA LYS A 85 6.57 -3.72 19.48
C LYS A 85 5.45 -2.75 19.09
N VAL A 86 4.25 -2.90 19.68
CA VAL A 86 3.04 -2.14 19.33
C VAL A 86 2.70 -1.18 20.45
N SER A 87 2.39 0.08 20.11
CA SER A 87 1.90 1.07 21.07
C SER A 87 0.40 1.33 20.90
N SER A 88 -0.29 1.62 22.00
CA SER A 88 -1.72 1.95 21.98
C SER A 88 -2.02 3.23 21.20
N LEU A 89 -1.09 4.20 21.23
CA LEU A 89 -1.18 5.42 20.43
C LEU A 89 -1.12 5.09 18.94
N SER A 90 -0.12 4.31 18.51
CA SER A 90 0.08 3.89 17.13
C SER A 90 -1.14 3.13 16.58
N LEU A 91 -1.74 2.25 17.39
CA LEU A 91 -2.98 1.55 17.01
C LEU A 91 -4.17 2.51 16.86
N LYS A 92 -4.31 3.48 17.76
CA LYS A 92 -5.39 4.48 17.70
C LYS A 92 -5.26 5.38 16.47
N GLU A 93 -4.05 5.85 16.17
CA GLU A 93 -3.78 6.64 14.97
C GLU A 93 -4.09 5.86 13.69
N ALA A 94 -3.63 4.61 13.62
CA ALA A 94 -3.93 3.72 12.49
C ALA A 94 -5.44 3.50 12.33
N ALA A 95 -6.15 3.18 13.42
CA ALA A 95 -7.59 2.98 13.39
C ALA A 95 -8.35 4.26 13.00
N GLY A 96 -7.95 5.41 13.53
CA GLY A 96 -8.54 6.71 13.22
C GLY A 96 -8.37 7.08 11.76
N LEU A 97 -7.14 7.05 11.25
CA LEU A 97 -6.84 7.35 9.85
C LEU A 97 -7.57 6.38 8.91
N ALA A 98 -7.52 5.07 9.18
CA ALA A 98 -8.23 4.09 8.36
C ALA A 98 -9.74 4.35 8.33
N SER A 99 -10.35 4.67 9.47
CA SER A 99 -11.79 4.95 9.57
C SER A 99 -12.18 6.17 8.74
N LEU A 100 -11.39 7.25 8.80
CA LEU A 100 -11.63 8.47 8.04
C LEU A 100 -11.47 8.24 6.53
N LEU A 101 -10.43 7.51 6.11
CA LEU A 101 -10.23 7.17 4.71
C LEU A 101 -11.34 6.27 4.17
N ILE A 102 -11.73 5.23 4.91
CA ILE A 102 -12.84 4.34 4.54
C ILE A 102 -14.14 5.15 4.42
N TYR A 103 -14.40 6.07 5.33
CA TYR A 103 -15.56 6.96 5.26
C TYR A 103 -15.55 7.80 3.97
N ARG A 104 -14.42 8.47 3.66
CA ARG A 104 -14.27 9.26 2.42
C ARG A 104 -14.41 8.41 1.16
N LEU A 105 -13.83 7.21 1.15
CA LEU A 105 -13.97 6.25 0.06
C LEU A 105 -15.43 5.84 -0.13
N ALA A 106 -16.17 5.56 0.95
CA ALA A 106 -17.58 5.18 0.88
C ALA A 106 -18.48 6.30 0.33
N GLN A 107 -18.09 7.56 0.50
CA GLN A 107 -18.80 8.74 -0.03
C GLN A 107 -18.35 9.14 -1.45
N SER A 108 -17.30 8.52 -1.97
CA SER A 108 -16.73 8.88 -3.27
C SER A 108 -17.60 8.39 -4.44
N PRO A 109 -17.66 9.14 -5.54
CA PRO A 109 -18.43 8.73 -6.70
C PRO A 109 -17.77 7.52 -7.39
N LYS A 110 -18.59 6.68 -8.04
CA LYS A 110 -18.15 5.36 -8.55
C LYS A 110 -17.10 5.44 -9.65
N ASP A 111 -17.14 6.50 -10.45
CA ASP A 111 -16.20 6.79 -11.54
C ASP A 111 -14.75 6.97 -11.04
N LEU A 112 -14.58 7.44 -9.80
CA LEU A 112 -13.26 7.55 -9.16
C LEU A 112 -12.56 6.18 -8.98
N PHE A 113 -13.33 5.09 -8.95
CA PHE A 113 -12.84 3.72 -8.76
C PHE A 113 -12.50 2.99 -10.07
N SER A 114 -12.29 3.76 -11.14
CA SER A 114 -11.88 3.20 -12.43
C SER A 114 -10.60 2.38 -12.31
N LYS A 115 -10.59 1.22 -12.97
CA LYS A 115 -9.44 0.33 -13.01
C LYS A 115 -8.42 0.83 -14.03
N ARG A 116 -7.13 0.63 -13.75
CA ARG A 116 -6.07 0.70 -14.77
C ARG A 116 -6.35 -0.34 -15.86
N SER A 117 -5.98 -0.02 -17.09
CA SER A 117 -6.06 -0.96 -18.20
C SER A 117 -5.06 -2.11 -18.02
N ALA A 118 -5.25 -3.19 -18.77
CA ALA A 118 -4.31 -4.31 -18.75
C ALA A 118 -2.93 -3.88 -19.28
N GLU A 119 -2.93 -3.02 -20.30
CA GLU A 119 -1.73 -2.46 -20.93
C GLU A 119 -0.96 -1.57 -19.95
N GLU A 120 -1.66 -0.68 -19.25
CA GLU A 120 -1.05 0.18 -18.22
C GLU A 120 -0.44 -0.66 -17.09
N MET A 121 -1.15 -1.71 -16.63
CA MET A 121 -0.63 -2.60 -15.60
C MET A 121 0.57 -3.40 -16.09
N GLN A 122 0.55 -3.87 -17.34
CA GLN A 122 1.68 -4.59 -17.93
C GLN A 122 2.91 -3.70 -18.02
N GLN A 123 2.76 -2.44 -18.43
CA GLN A 123 3.85 -1.47 -18.45
C GLN A 123 4.46 -1.26 -17.05
N ILE A 124 3.64 -1.15 -16.01
CA ILE A 124 4.12 -1.05 -14.62
C ILE A 124 4.89 -2.33 -14.23
N LEU A 125 4.34 -3.52 -14.52
CA LEU A 125 5.00 -4.80 -14.21
C LEU A 125 6.40 -4.89 -14.85
N ASP A 126 6.54 -4.39 -16.06
CA ASP A 126 7.79 -4.47 -16.83
C ASP A 126 8.82 -3.44 -16.41
N THR A 127 8.39 -2.23 -16.04
CA THR A 127 9.29 -1.07 -15.87
C THR A 127 9.50 -0.62 -14.43
N ASP A 128 8.60 -0.97 -13.50
CA ASP A 128 8.67 -0.41 -12.15
C ASP A 128 9.86 -0.99 -11.36
N PRO A 129 10.76 -0.14 -10.82
CA PRO A 129 11.92 -0.62 -10.07
C PRO A 129 11.52 -1.38 -8.79
N ASP A 130 10.40 -1.02 -8.14
CA ASP A 130 9.92 -1.70 -6.93
C ASP A 130 9.49 -3.16 -7.20
N LEU A 131 9.34 -3.55 -8.48
CA LEU A 131 8.91 -4.88 -8.93
C LEU A 131 10.06 -5.74 -9.48
N GLU A 132 11.31 -5.33 -9.33
CA GLU A 132 12.47 -6.11 -9.81
C GLU A 132 12.52 -7.51 -9.20
N GLY A 133 12.38 -7.62 -7.87
CA GLY A 133 12.37 -8.91 -7.18
C GLY A 133 11.23 -9.83 -7.65
N PHE A 134 10.06 -9.25 -7.96
CA PHE A 134 8.93 -9.99 -8.52
C PHE A 134 9.24 -10.52 -9.93
N ARG A 135 9.87 -9.72 -10.79
CA ARG A 135 10.29 -10.16 -12.13
C ARG A 135 11.30 -11.28 -12.07
N ILE A 136 12.30 -11.18 -11.18
CA ILE A 136 13.32 -12.23 -10.97
C ILE A 136 12.65 -13.52 -10.50
N GLN A 137 11.78 -13.46 -9.48
CA GLN A 137 11.07 -14.64 -8.98
C GLN A 137 10.28 -15.32 -10.11
N ARG A 138 9.54 -14.54 -10.90
CA ARG A 138 8.74 -15.08 -12.02
C ARG A 138 9.61 -15.72 -13.10
N GLN A 139 10.82 -15.23 -13.33
CA GLN A 139 11.76 -15.87 -14.26
C GLN A 139 12.27 -17.20 -13.70
N LEU A 140 12.66 -17.24 -12.42
CA LEU A 140 13.10 -18.46 -11.74
C LEU A 140 12.01 -19.54 -11.73
N ASP A 141 10.77 -19.17 -11.44
CA ASP A 141 9.63 -20.10 -11.44
C ASP A 141 9.47 -20.76 -12.83
N LYS A 142 9.60 -19.98 -13.91
CA LYS A 142 9.52 -20.51 -15.29
C LYS A 142 10.66 -21.45 -15.63
N GLU A 143 11.87 -21.15 -15.18
CA GLU A 143 13.04 -22.01 -15.40
C GLU A 143 12.89 -23.32 -14.61
N MET A 144 12.40 -23.26 -13.37
CA MET A 144 12.12 -24.44 -12.55
C MET A 144 11.00 -25.32 -13.12
N ASP A 145 9.93 -24.73 -13.64
CA ASP A 145 8.83 -25.48 -14.27
C ASP A 145 9.24 -26.14 -15.61
N SER A 146 10.38 -25.74 -16.17
CA SER A 146 10.93 -26.29 -17.42
C SER A 146 11.92 -27.44 -17.22
N LEU A 147 12.27 -27.76 -15.97
CA LEU A 147 13.14 -28.88 -15.57
C LEU A 147 12.33 -30.14 -15.26
#